data_AF-A0A945V4K1-F1
#
_entry.id   AF-A0A945V4K1-F1
#
_cell.length_a   1.000
_cell.length_b   1.000
_cell.length_c   1.000
_cell.angle_alpha   90.00
_cell.angle_beta   90.00
_cell.angle_gamma   90.00
#
_symmetry.space_group_name_H-M   'P 1'
#
loop_
_entity.id
_entity.type
_entity.pdbx_description
1 polymer ?
#
loop_
_entity_poly.entity_id
_entity_poly.type
_entity_poly.pdbx_seq_one_letter_code
_entity_poly.pdbx_strand_id
1 'polypeptide(L)'
;MSDVDSETRQGLRILAETSKTIGTEGVARRLLKAAETGRSDDYRAAATIFNSLPLEKRESIRTKAESEAKGIDPGPNDLKQDEVYNPTTDQISIAK
;
A
#
# COMPACT_ATOMS: atom_id res chain seq x y z
N MET A 1 -16.07 -15.75 -14.49
CA MET A 1 -14.93 -14.96 -14.99
C MET A 1 -14.87 -13.70 -14.16
N SER A 2 -13.69 -13.33 -13.66
CA SER A 2 -13.46 -11.99 -13.10
C SER A 2 -13.15 -11.05 -14.25
N ASP A 3 -13.73 -9.85 -14.21
CA ASP A 3 -13.51 -8.82 -15.22
C ASP A 3 -12.20 -8.05 -14.98
N VAL A 4 -11.73 -8.08 -13.72
CA VAL A 4 -10.52 -7.41 -13.26
C VAL A 4 -9.40 -8.45 -13.08
N ASP A 5 -8.19 -8.10 -13.52
CA ASP A 5 -7.00 -8.96 -13.44
C ASP A 5 -6.44 -9.10 -12.01
N SER A 6 -5.53 -10.05 -11.82
CA SER A 6 -4.96 -10.35 -10.50
C SER A 6 -4.14 -9.20 -9.92
N GLU A 7 -3.46 -8.43 -10.76
CA GLU A 7 -2.64 -7.28 -10.33
C GLU A 7 -3.52 -6.16 -9.79
N THR A 8 -4.57 -5.78 -10.52
CA THR A 8 -5.52 -4.77 -10.06
C THR A 8 -6.22 -5.23 -8.78
N ARG A 9 -6.59 -6.51 -8.69
CA ARG A 9 -7.17 -7.08 -7.46
C ARG A 9 -6.20 -6.99 -6.27
N GLN A 10 -4.91 -7.22 -6.49
CA GLN A 10 -3.91 -7.07 -5.44
C GLN A 10 -3.75 -5.61 -5.02
N GLY A 11 -3.69 -4.67 -5.97
CA GLY A 11 -3.67 -3.24 -5.69
C GLY A 11 -4.89 -2.78 -4.88
N LEU A 12 -6.07 -3.31 -5.17
CA LEU A 12 -7.29 -3.04 -4.40
C LEU A 12 -7.22 -3.57 -2.96
N ARG A 13 -6.57 -4.72 -2.71
CA ARG A 13 -6.37 -5.24 -1.34
C ARG A 13 -5.47 -4.33 -0.53
N ILE A 14 -4.35 -3.91 -1.11
CA ILE A 14 -3.40 -3.01 -0.46
C ILE A 14 -4.09 -1.69 -0.14
N LEU A 15 -4.79 -1.10 -1.12
CA LEU A 15 -5.59 0.12 -0.89
C LEU A 15 -6.64 -0.08 0.22
N ALA A 16 -7.26 -1.26 0.33
CA ALA A 16 -8.22 -1.56 1.39
C ALA A 16 -7.58 -1.60 2.78
N GLU A 17 -6.45 -2.29 2.92
CA GLU A 17 -5.70 -2.40 4.17
C GLU A 17 -5.17 -1.03 4.64
N THR A 18 -4.62 -0.27 3.71
CA THR A 18 -4.18 1.10 3.98
C THR A 18 -5.36 2.00 4.37
N SER A 19 -6.47 1.93 3.64
CA SER A 19 -7.70 2.69 3.94
C SER A 19 -8.26 2.37 5.32
N LYS A 20 -8.18 1.11 5.76
CA LYS A 20 -8.56 0.68 7.12
C LYS A 20 -7.66 1.33 8.17
N THR A 21 -6.35 1.34 7.94
CA THR A 21 -5.37 1.96 8.85
C THR A 21 -5.59 3.47 9.02
N ILE A 22 -5.98 4.16 7.95
CA ILE A 22 -6.23 5.62 7.95
C ILE A 22 -7.62 5.97 8.51
N GLY A 23 -8.44 4.97 8.88
CA GLY A 23 -9.75 5.20 9.49
C GLY A 23 -10.89 5.42 8.49
N THR A 24 -10.73 4.95 7.25
CA THR A 24 -11.76 5.00 6.19
C THR A 24 -12.39 3.62 5.94
N GLU A 25 -12.90 3.00 7.00
CA GLU A 25 -13.39 1.62 6.97
C GLU A 25 -14.46 1.34 5.91
N GLY A 26 -15.38 2.29 5.67
CA GLY A 26 -16.41 2.14 4.64
C GLY A 26 -15.82 2.03 3.23
N VAL A 27 -14.70 2.71 2.98
CA VAL A 27 -13.96 2.63 1.70
C VAL A 27 -13.17 1.33 1.64
N ALA A 28 -12.48 0.97 2.73
CA ALA A 28 -11.75 -0.28 2.86
C ALA A 28 -12.62 -1.50 2.55
N ARG A 29 -13.83 -1.57 3.10
CA ARG A 29 -14.76 -2.69 2.85
C ARG A 29 -15.15 -2.80 1.37
N ARG A 30 -15.35 -1.67 0.68
CA ARG A 30 -15.74 -1.67 -0.74
C ARG A 30 -14.57 -2.01 -1.65
N LEU A 31 -13.36 -1.53 -1.34
CA LEU A 31 -12.13 -1.92 -2.04
C LEU A 31 -11.84 -3.42 -1.88
N LEU A 32 -11.97 -3.95 -0.65
CA LEU A 32 -11.80 -5.38 -0.39
C LEU A 32 -12.83 -6.22 -1.15
N LYS A 33 -14.11 -5.81 -1.14
CA LYS A 33 -15.15 -6.49 -1.91
C LYS A 33 -14.84 -6.49 -3.41
N ALA A 34 -14.38 -5.38 -3.97
CA ALA A 34 -13.96 -5.32 -5.38
C ALA A 34 -12.77 -6.26 -5.67
N ALA A 35 -11.82 -6.34 -4.75
CA ALA A 35 -10.69 -7.28 -4.85
C ALA A 35 -11.12 -8.75 -4.73
N GLU A 36 -12.12 -9.09 -3.92
CA GLU A 36 -12.61 -10.45 -3.73
C GLU A 36 -13.46 -10.92 -4.92
N THR A 37 -14.37 -10.06 -5.38
CA THR A 37 -15.30 -10.38 -6.47
C THR A 37 -14.64 -10.28 -7.85
N GLY A 38 -13.69 -9.36 -8.03
CA GLY A 38 -13.08 -9.08 -9.33
C GLY A 38 -14.08 -8.60 -10.39
N ARG A 39 -15.26 -8.12 -9.98
CA ARG A 39 -16.30 -7.62 -10.89
C ARG A 39 -16.07 -6.15 -11.22
N SER A 40 -16.28 -5.79 -12.48
CA SER A 40 -16.13 -4.39 -12.93
C SER A 40 -17.05 -3.42 -12.18
N ASP A 41 -18.27 -3.84 -11.83
CA ASP A 41 -19.23 -2.99 -11.11
C ASP A 41 -18.76 -2.68 -9.69
N ASP A 42 -18.25 -3.70 -8.98
CA ASP A 42 -17.72 -3.53 -7.63
C ASP A 42 -16.45 -2.66 -7.66
N TYR A 43 -15.59 -2.82 -8.68
CA TYR A 43 -14.44 -1.94 -8.90
C TYR A 43 -14.87 -0.48 -9.13
N ARG A 44 -15.82 -0.23 -10.03
CA ARG A 44 -16.33 1.12 -10.31
C ARG A 44 -16.92 1.75 -9.05
N ALA A 45 -17.73 1.02 -8.30
CA ALA A 45 -18.30 1.49 -7.05
C ALA A 45 -17.22 1.84 -6.01
N ALA A 46 -16.20 0.98 -5.85
CA ALA A 46 -15.08 1.23 -4.95
C ALA A 46 -14.27 2.47 -5.37
N ALA A 47 -13.97 2.61 -6.67
CA ALA A 47 -13.25 3.75 -7.22
C ALA A 47 -14.01 5.07 -7.03
N THR A 48 -15.32 5.11 -7.29
CA THR A 48 -16.15 6.30 -7.04
C THR A 48 -16.05 6.78 -5.59
N ILE A 49 -16.05 5.85 -4.64
CA ILE A 49 -16.09 6.19 -3.22
C ILE A 49 -14.71 6.54 -2.70
N PHE A 50 -13.69 5.84 -3.16
CA PHE A 50 -12.32 6.24 -2.93
C PHE A 50 -12.09 7.68 -3.44
N ASN A 51 -12.57 7.99 -4.65
CA ASN A 51 -12.46 9.33 -5.24
C ASN A 51 -13.30 10.40 -4.54
N SER A 52 -14.32 10.02 -3.78
CA SER A 52 -15.11 10.95 -2.97
C SER A 52 -14.41 11.40 -1.68
N LEU A 53 -13.32 10.75 -1.30
CA LEU A 53 -12.51 11.17 -0.15
C LEU A 53 -11.81 12.52 -0.42
N PRO A 54 -11.58 13.34 0.63
CA PRO A 54 -10.73 14.52 0.53
C PRO A 54 -9.39 14.19 -0.11
N LEU A 55 -8.86 15.11 -0.93
CA LEU A 55 -7.64 14.90 -1.69
C LEU A 55 -6.48 14.44 -0.79
N GLU A 56 -6.29 15.10 0.35
CA GLU A 56 -5.24 14.77 1.33
C GLU A 56 -5.32 13.31 1.82
N LYS A 57 -6.54 12.80 2.03
CA LYS A 57 -6.73 11.40 2.43
C LYS A 57 -6.42 10.43 1.29
N ARG A 58 -6.78 10.78 0.05
CA ARG A 58 -6.48 9.96 -1.12
C ARG A 58 -4.98 9.87 -1.37
N GLU A 59 -4.27 10.99 -1.27
CA GLU A 59 -2.81 11.07 -1.35
C GLU A 59 -2.17 10.22 -0.26
N SER A 60 -2.56 10.41 1.00
CA SER A 60 -2.03 9.64 2.13
C SER A 60 -2.22 8.13 1.97
N ILE A 61 -3.41 7.70 1.50
CA ILE A 61 -3.68 6.29 1.23
C ILE A 61 -2.82 5.78 0.06
N ARG A 62 -2.70 6.54 -1.03
CA ARG A 62 -1.88 6.14 -2.19
C ARG A 62 -0.41 6.01 -1.83
N THR A 63 0.19 7.00 -1.19
CA THR A 63 1.60 6.98 -0.82
C THR A 63 1.92 5.80 0.10
N LYS A 64 1.05 5.51 1.08
CA LYS A 64 1.24 4.39 1.99
C LYS A 64 0.99 3.03 1.30
N ALA A 65 -0.02 2.93 0.43
CA ALA A 65 -0.27 1.74 -0.36
C ALA A 65 0.88 1.44 -1.35
N GLU A 66 1.45 2.46 -1.99
CA GLU A 66 2.64 2.31 -2.85
C GLU A 66 3.87 1.84 -2.05
N SER A 67 4.02 2.33 -0.82
CA SER A 67 5.10 1.87 0.08
C SER A 67 4.89 0.42 0.51
N GLU A 68 3.66 0.03 0.83
CA GLU A 68 3.29 -1.36 1.17
C GLU A 68 3.46 -2.29 -0.05
N ALA A 69 3.10 -1.85 -1.25
CA ALA A 69 3.31 -2.60 -2.49
C ALA A 69 4.78 -2.82 -2.81
N LYS A 70 5.64 -1.82 -2.57
CA LYS A 70 7.10 -1.92 -2.72
C LYS A 70 7.76 -2.76 -1.62
N GLY A 71 7.13 -2.88 -0.45
CA GLY A 71 7.59 -3.73 0.66
C GLY A 71 7.34 -5.23 0.45
N ILE A 72 6.59 -5.61 -0.59
CA ILE A 72 6.39 -7.01 -1.02
C ILE A 72 7.35 -7.32 -2.18
N ASP A 73 8.63 -7.00 -2.01
CA ASP A 73 9.71 -7.68 -2.72
C ASP A 73 10.36 -8.64 -1.71
N PRO A 74 10.16 -9.97 -1.80
CA PRO A 74 10.91 -10.92 -0.99
C PRO A 74 12.31 -11.10 -1.59
N GLY A 75 13.07 -10.00 -1.69
CA GLY A 75 14.51 -10.03 -1.79
C GLY A 75 15.10 -10.09 -0.37
N PRO A 76 16.16 -10.88 -0.11
CA PRO A 76 16.78 -10.93 1.20
C PRO A 76 17.50 -9.60 1.44
N ASN A 77 16.81 -8.62 1.98
CA ASN A 77 17.39 -7.44 2.61
C ASN A 77 16.48 -6.98 3.75
N ASP A 78 16.10 -7.93 4.60
CA ASP A 78 16.01 -7.65 6.03
C ASP A 78 17.41 -7.21 6.48
N LEU A 79 17.57 -5.91 6.69
CA LEU A 79 18.08 -5.30 7.91
C LEU A 79 18.70 -3.94 7.58
N LYS A 80 18.17 -2.93 8.27
CA LYS A 80 18.84 -1.64 8.45
C LYS A 80 20.32 -1.87 8.77
N GLN A 81 21.18 -1.16 8.06
CA GLN A 81 22.45 -0.75 8.62
C GLN A 81 22.47 0.76 8.50
N ASP A 82 22.04 1.43 9.57
CA ASP A 82 22.30 2.86 9.74
C ASP A 82 23.84 3.00 9.74
N GLU A 83 24.40 3.39 8.61
CA GLU A 83 25.82 3.70 8.48
C GLU A 83 26.13 4.92 9.35
N VAL A 84 26.61 4.69 10.57
CA VAL A 84 27.08 5.77 11.45
C VAL A 84 28.50 6.13 11.03
N TYR A 85 28.64 7.22 10.28
CA TYR A 85 29.95 7.78 9.95
C TYR A 85 30.65 8.27 11.23
N ASN A 86 31.83 7.70 11.54
CA ASN A 86 32.66 8.16 12.65
C ASN A 86 33.79 9.07 12.13
N PRO A 87 33.69 10.40 12.28
CA PRO A 87 34.67 11.34 11.73
C PRO A 87 36.04 11.30 12.45
N THR A 88 36.14 10.60 13.58
CA THR A 88 37.42 10.52 14.34
C THR A 88 38.35 9.45 13.79
N THR A 89 37.82 8.43 13.10
CA THR A 89 38.60 7.30 12.57
C THR A 89 38.45 7.11 11.07
N ASP A 90 37.70 8.00 10.40
CA ASP A 90 37.34 7.98 8.98
C ASP A 90 36.92 6.58 8.49
N GLN A 91 36.03 5.92 9.25
CA GLN A 91 35.56 4.57 8.94
C GLN A 91 34.06 4.46 9.13
N ILE A 92 33.42 3.73 8.21
CA ILE A 92 32.00 3.36 8.27
C ILE A 92 31.93 2.01 8.98
N SER A 93 31.16 1.93 10.04
CA SER A 93 30.97 0.70 10.81
C SER A 93 29.51 0.28 10.82
N ILE A 94 29.32 -1.02 10.71
CA ILE A 94 28.02 -1.66 10.74
C ILE A 94 27.68 -1.97 12.19
N ALA A 95 26.60 -1.39 12.74
CA ALA A 95 26.11 -1.78 14.06
C ALA A 95 25.51 -3.19 14.00
N LYS A 96 26.04 -4.10 14.83
CA LYS A 96 25.60 -5.51 14.91
C LYS A 96 24.75 -5.74 16.15
#